data_AF-A0AA91JV64-F1
#
_entry.id   AF-A0AA91JV64-F1
#
_cell.length_a   1.000
_cell.length_b   1.000
_cell.length_c   1.000
_cell.angle_alpha   90.00
_cell.angle_beta   90.00
_cell.angle_gamma   90.00
#
_symmetry.space_group_name_H-M   'P 1'
#
loop_
_entity.id
_entity.type
_entity.pdbx_description
1 polymer ?
#
loop_
_entity_poly.entity_id
_entity_poly.type
_entity_poly.pdbx_seq_one_letter_code
_entity_poly.pdbx_strand_id
1 'polypeptide(L)'
;MSYTNRLGDEVITEPVIGRVGDYHDRVRWGPIISGLLVALATQLILSAMFSAIAAGTVEGSGAPRTIAPNVAGNAGIWSTIGLLISLFTGAWVMARACGPMNRNTALLNGAILWATTLALSSWLLASGVSGAFGVAASNAGEVINQVQRQGGVNVPQSNVTAQQAREIAANVRSGLWWFVFGSLLGLLASMIGAAAGARSPRTTHHA
;
A
#
# COMPACT_ATOMS: atom_id res chain seq x y z
N MET A 1 13.42 -3.53 -81.36
CA MET A 1 14.42 -3.59 -80.27
C MET A 1 14.58 -2.16 -79.76
N SER A 2 14.57 -1.83 -78.48
CA SER A 2 14.79 -2.61 -77.27
C SER A 2 14.03 -1.96 -76.12
N TYR A 3 13.29 -2.77 -75.36
CA TYR A 3 12.91 -2.41 -74.00
C TYR A 3 14.20 -2.26 -73.19
N THR A 4 14.58 -1.04 -72.83
CA THR A 4 15.61 -0.83 -71.81
C THR A 4 15.02 -1.24 -70.47
N ASN A 5 15.26 -2.50 -70.13
CA ASN A 5 15.18 -3.05 -68.79
C ASN A 5 15.98 -2.16 -67.85
N ARG A 6 15.30 -1.36 -67.02
CA ARG A 6 15.92 -0.70 -65.87
C ARG A 6 16.03 -1.75 -64.77
N LEU A 7 16.99 -2.65 -64.93
CA LEU A 7 17.39 -3.60 -63.89
C LEU A 7 18.33 -2.85 -62.94
N GLY A 8 17.86 -2.57 -61.72
CA GLY A 8 18.77 -2.30 -60.60
C GLY A 8 18.67 -0.94 -59.92
N ASP A 9 17.48 -0.42 -59.64
CA ASP A 9 17.36 0.62 -58.60
C ASP A 9 16.05 0.60 -57.81
N GLU A 10 15.33 -0.53 -57.84
CA GLU A 10 14.36 -0.82 -56.78
C GLU A 10 15.14 -1.58 -55.70
N VAL A 11 15.93 -0.83 -54.94
CA VAL A 11 16.34 -1.29 -53.62
C VAL A 11 15.04 -1.36 -52.84
N ILE A 12 14.39 -2.53 -52.91
CA ILE A 12 13.43 -2.95 -51.90
C ILE A 12 14.27 -2.98 -50.63
N THR A 13 14.31 -1.82 -49.97
CA THR A 13 14.68 -1.75 -48.56
C THR A 13 13.52 -2.45 -47.92
N GLU A 14 13.57 -3.79 -47.87
CA GLU A 14 12.72 -4.56 -47.00
C GLU A 14 12.93 -3.86 -45.66
N PRO A 15 11.91 -3.16 -45.11
CA PRO A 15 12.08 -2.61 -43.80
C PRO A 15 12.38 -3.85 -42.98
N VAL A 16 13.61 -3.94 -42.48
CA VAL A 16 13.93 -4.86 -41.42
C VAL A 16 13.03 -4.36 -40.30
N ILE A 17 11.79 -4.85 -40.28
CA ILE A 17 10.94 -4.86 -39.11
C ILE A 17 11.64 -5.88 -38.22
N GLY A 18 12.83 -5.51 -37.75
CA GLY A 18 13.31 -5.95 -36.47
C GLY A 18 12.12 -5.63 -35.61
N ARG A 19 11.41 -6.67 -35.19
CA ARG A 19 10.31 -6.58 -34.24
C ARG A 19 10.93 -5.78 -33.12
N VAL A 20 10.69 -4.47 -33.10
CA VAL A 20 11.12 -3.60 -32.02
C VAL A 20 10.45 -4.31 -30.87
N GLY A 21 11.23 -5.05 -30.09
CA GLY A 21 10.67 -5.82 -29.00
C GLY A 21 10.01 -4.75 -28.19
N ASP A 22 8.67 -4.68 -28.23
CA ASP A 22 7.92 -3.60 -27.60
C ASP A 22 8.32 -3.68 -26.13
N TYR A 23 9.29 -2.84 -25.75
CA TYR A 23 9.77 -2.71 -24.39
C TYR A 23 8.67 -1.94 -23.69
N HIS A 24 7.59 -2.65 -23.41
CA HIS A 24 6.49 -2.12 -22.67
C HIS A 24 6.94 -2.11 -21.22
N ASP A 25 7.07 -0.92 -20.65
CA ASP A 25 7.36 -0.77 -19.24
C ASP A 25 6.34 -1.59 -18.44
N ARG A 26 6.86 -2.53 -17.65
CA ARG A 26 6.02 -3.42 -16.84
C ARG A 26 5.40 -2.67 -15.67
N VAL A 27 6.01 -1.56 -15.25
CA VAL A 27 5.59 -0.74 -14.13
C VAL A 27 4.89 0.51 -14.65
N ARG A 28 3.62 0.71 -14.28
CA ARG A 28 2.80 1.85 -14.74
C ARG A 28 2.56 2.83 -13.60
N TRP A 29 3.39 3.87 -13.51
CA TRP A 29 3.36 4.83 -12.41
C TRP A 29 2.05 5.62 -12.28
N GLY A 30 1.45 6.08 -13.38
CA GLY A 30 0.19 6.83 -13.33
C GLY A 30 -0.93 6.08 -12.60
N PRO A 31 -1.23 4.83 -12.99
CA PRO A 31 -2.17 3.96 -12.27
C PRO A 31 -1.78 3.64 -10.82
N ILE A 32 -0.48 3.47 -10.52
CA ILE A 32 0.00 3.24 -9.14
C ILE A 32 -0.34 4.44 -8.25
N ILE A 33 -0.12 5.66 -8.72
CA ILE A 33 -0.47 6.88 -7.97
C ILE A 33 -1.99 7.01 -7.80
N SER A 34 -2.79 6.70 -8.82
CA SER A 34 -4.25 6.69 -8.70
C SER A 34 -4.72 5.69 -7.64
N GLY A 35 -4.21 4.46 -7.67
CA GLY A 35 -4.53 3.44 -6.67
C GLY A 35 -4.09 3.82 -5.26
N LEU A 36 -2.92 4.45 -5.12
CA LEU A 36 -2.41 4.98 -3.85
C LEU A 36 -3.36 6.01 -3.25
N LEU A 37 -3.85 6.96 -4.04
CA LEU A 37 -4.81 7.97 -3.58
C LEU A 37 -6.13 7.34 -3.12
N VAL A 38 -6.64 6.33 -3.86
CA VAL A 38 -7.85 5.59 -3.46
C VAL A 38 -7.62 4.80 -2.17
N ALA A 39 -6.46 4.15 -2.02
CA ALA A 39 -6.12 3.46 -0.78
C ALA A 39 -6.15 4.44 0.40
N LEU A 40 -5.48 5.58 0.28
CA LEU A 40 -5.45 6.61 1.33
C LEU A 40 -6.85 7.14 1.67
N ALA A 41 -7.68 7.46 0.67
CA ALA A 41 -9.04 7.91 0.89
C ALA A 41 -9.91 6.84 1.59
N THR A 42 -9.83 5.59 1.13
CA THR A 42 -10.55 4.46 1.75
C THR A 42 -10.10 4.26 3.20
N GLN A 43 -8.80 4.37 3.47
CA GLN A 43 -8.24 4.23 4.80
C GLN A 43 -8.79 5.29 5.75
N LEU A 44 -8.84 6.55 5.32
CA LEU A 44 -9.36 7.65 6.14
C LEU A 44 -10.83 7.46 6.49
N ILE A 45 -11.64 7.04 5.52
CA ILE A 45 -13.08 6.79 5.73
C ILE A 45 -13.28 5.63 6.72
N LEU A 46 -12.59 4.51 6.52
CA LEU A 46 -12.71 3.34 7.42
C LEU A 46 -12.20 3.66 8.82
N SER A 47 -11.10 4.42 8.94
CA SER A 47 -10.56 4.82 10.23
C SER A 47 -11.54 5.73 10.99
N ALA A 48 -12.17 6.70 10.31
CA ALA A 48 -13.19 7.55 10.90
C ALA A 48 -14.42 6.74 11.33
N MET A 49 -14.85 5.78 10.50
CA MET A 49 -15.98 4.89 10.80
C MET A 49 -15.71 4.02 12.03
N PHE A 50 -14.56 3.35 12.11
CA PHE A 50 -14.21 2.53 13.28
C PHE A 50 -14.05 3.38 14.55
N SER A 51 -13.50 4.59 14.40
CA SER A 51 -13.38 5.54 15.52
C SER A 51 -14.76 5.98 16.03
N ALA A 52 -15.70 6.25 15.12
CA ALA A 52 -17.07 6.61 15.48
C ALA A 52 -17.79 5.44 16.19
N ILE A 53 -17.63 4.21 15.70
CA ILE A 53 -18.17 3.00 16.36
C ILE A 53 -17.56 2.86 17.76
N ALA A 54 -16.23 2.98 17.88
CA ALA A 54 -15.55 2.91 19.18
C ALA A 54 -16.05 3.99 20.15
N ALA A 55 -16.18 5.24 19.68
CA ALA A 55 -16.72 6.33 20.48
C ALA A 55 -18.15 6.04 20.97
N GLY A 56 -19.03 5.53 20.09
CA GLY A 56 -20.39 5.16 20.46
C GLY A 56 -20.45 4.02 21.48
N THR A 57 -19.52 3.06 21.45
CA THR A 57 -19.43 2.01 22.48
C THR A 57 -19.05 2.56 23.86
N VAL A 58 -18.23 3.61 23.90
CA VAL A 58 -17.85 4.30 25.15
C VAL A 58 -19.03 5.13 25.66
N GLU A 59 -19.66 5.91 24.77
CA GLU A 59 -20.84 6.73 25.08
C GLU A 59 -21.97 5.90 25.71
N GLY A 60 -22.29 4.74 25.14
CA GLY A 60 -23.37 3.87 25.62
C GLY A 60 -23.05 3.01 26.85
N SER A 61 -21.81 3.03 27.36
CA SER A 61 -21.37 2.08 28.38
C SER A 61 -21.81 2.41 29.81
N GLY A 62 -22.20 3.65 30.10
CA GLY A 62 -22.71 4.09 31.41
C GLY A 62 -21.76 3.90 32.61
N ALA A 63 -20.56 3.36 32.40
CA ALA A 63 -19.60 3.02 33.43
C ALA A 63 -18.52 4.11 33.53
N PRO A 64 -18.21 4.62 34.73
CA PRO A 64 -17.04 5.47 34.90
C PRO A 64 -15.80 4.59 34.80
N ARG A 65 -15.01 4.67 33.71
CA ARG A 65 -13.67 4.07 33.67
C ARG A 65 -12.79 4.49 32.49
N THR A 66 -11.50 4.44 32.80
CA THR A 66 -10.32 4.41 31.93
C THR A 66 -10.47 3.43 30.76
N ILE A 67 -9.83 3.75 29.63
CA ILE A 67 -9.78 2.94 28.40
C ILE A 67 -9.61 1.46 28.77
N ALA A 68 -10.69 0.68 28.68
CA ALA A 68 -10.67 -0.71 29.10
C ALA A 68 -9.76 -1.52 28.16
N PRO A 69 -9.02 -2.53 28.66
CA PRO A 69 -8.13 -3.37 27.84
C PRO A 69 -8.83 -4.00 26.63
N ASN A 70 -10.12 -4.34 26.77
CA ASN A 70 -10.92 -4.95 25.70
C ASN A 70 -11.26 -3.98 24.55
N VAL A 71 -11.31 -2.67 24.82
CA VAL A 71 -11.56 -1.65 23.79
C VAL A 71 -10.28 -1.38 23.00
N ALA A 72 -9.13 -1.34 23.69
CA ALA A 72 -7.82 -1.16 23.05
C ALA A 72 -7.40 -2.38 22.20
N GLY A 73 -7.63 -3.61 22.68
CA GLY A 73 -7.31 -4.83 21.92
C GLY A 73 -8.11 -4.98 20.62
N ASN A 74 -9.38 -4.53 20.61
CA ASN A 74 -10.21 -4.56 19.41
C ASN A 74 -9.78 -3.51 18.37
N ALA A 75 -9.25 -2.37 18.80
CA ALA A 75 -8.83 -1.31 17.90
C ALA A 75 -7.73 -1.76 16.93
N GLY A 76 -6.74 -2.52 17.39
CA GLY A 76 -5.65 -3.03 16.54
C GLY A 76 -6.13 -3.95 15.41
N ILE A 77 -7.10 -4.82 15.70
CA ILE A 77 -7.66 -5.77 14.73
C ILE A 77 -8.48 -5.04 13.67
N TRP A 78 -9.40 -4.16 14.06
CA TRP A 78 -10.22 -3.38 13.12
C TRP A 78 -9.39 -2.49 12.20
N SER A 79 -8.32 -1.93 12.74
CA SER A 79 -7.38 -1.10 11.98
C SER A 79 -6.60 -1.89 10.95
N THR A 80 -6.17 -3.10 11.33
CA THR A 80 -5.53 -4.03 10.40
C THR A 80 -6.50 -4.40 9.28
N ILE A 81 -7.74 -4.75 9.61
CA ILE A 81 -8.79 -5.06 8.63
C ILE A 81 -9.01 -3.88 7.68
N GLY A 82 -9.13 -2.66 8.21
CA GLY A 82 -9.29 -1.43 7.40
C GLY A 82 -8.14 -1.23 6.42
N LEU A 83 -6.90 -1.43 6.87
CA LEU A 83 -5.71 -1.33 6.04
C LEU A 83 -5.71 -2.38 4.91
N LEU A 84 -6.09 -3.63 5.20
CA LEU A 84 -6.18 -4.68 4.19
C LEU A 84 -7.24 -4.33 3.13
N ILE A 85 -8.40 -3.83 3.55
CA ILE A 85 -9.47 -3.39 2.62
C ILE A 85 -8.97 -2.23 1.76
N SER A 86 -8.32 -1.23 2.37
CA SER A 86 -7.77 -0.06 1.68
C SER A 86 -6.73 -0.44 0.62
N LEU A 87 -5.76 -1.30 0.96
CA LEU A 87 -4.76 -1.77 0.00
C LEU A 87 -5.37 -2.60 -1.12
N PHE A 88 -6.34 -3.45 -0.78
CA PHE A 88 -7.09 -4.22 -1.77
C PHE A 88 -7.82 -3.31 -2.77
N THR A 89 -8.60 -2.33 -2.28
CA THR A 89 -9.36 -1.43 -3.16
C THR A 89 -8.46 -0.52 -3.97
N GLY A 90 -7.38 -0.01 -3.39
CA GLY A 90 -6.38 0.81 -4.10
C GLY A 90 -5.68 0.03 -5.22
N ALA A 91 -5.23 -1.19 -4.94
CA ALA A 91 -4.60 -2.07 -5.94
C ALA A 91 -5.60 -2.53 -7.01
N TRP A 92 -6.86 -2.73 -6.65
CA TRP A 92 -7.93 -3.00 -7.61
C TRP A 92 -8.14 -1.81 -8.55
N VAL A 93 -8.22 -0.57 -8.04
CA VAL A 93 -8.35 0.63 -8.88
C VAL A 93 -7.12 0.83 -9.76
N MET A 94 -5.91 0.64 -9.23
CA MET A 94 -4.67 0.69 -10.00
C MET A 94 -4.73 -0.27 -11.21
N ALA A 95 -5.10 -1.52 -10.99
CA ALA A 95 -5.17 -2.51 -12.07
C ALA A 95 -6.27 -2.18 -13.10
N ARG A 96 -7.36 -1.55 -12.66
CA ARG A 96 -8.46 -1.08 -13.54
C ARG A 96 -8.09 0.17 -14.35
N ALA A 97 -7.25 1.03 -13.80
CA ALA A 97 -6.73 2.22 -14.46
C ALA A 97 -5.61 1.90 -15.47
N CYS A 98 -5.04 0.70 -15.40
CA CYS A 98 -4.12 0.21 -16.42
C CYS A 98 -4.85 -0.30 -17.66
N GLY A 99 -4.20 -0.19 -18.82
CA GLY A 99 -4.58 -0.94 -20.01
C GLY A 99 -4.47 -2.46 -19.80
N PRO A 100 -4.89 -3.27 -20.80
CA PRO A 100 -4.84 -4.72 -20.71
C PRO A 100 -3.47 -5.22 -20.26
N MET A 101 -3.42 -6.03 -19.21
CA MET A 101 -2.18 -6.56 -18.66
C MET A 101 -2.36 -8.01 -18.23
N ASN A 102 -1.28 -8.79 -18.33
CA ASN A 102 -1.28 -10.16 -17.82
C ASN A 102 -1.27 -10.18 -16.28
N ARG A 103 -1.61 -11.34 -15.70
CA ARG A 103 -1.72 -11.50 -14.24
C ARG A 103 -0.40 -11.23 -13.51
N ASN A 104 0.74 -11.63 -14.08
CA ASN A 104 2.05 -11.43 -13.46
C ASN A 104 2.44 -9.95 -13.37
N THR A 105 2.15 -9.17 -14.42
CA THR A 105 2.33 -7.72 -14.43
C THR A 105 1.39 -7.05 -13.43
N ALA A 106 0.16 -7.54 -13.26
CA ALA A 106 -0.77 -7.03 -12.25
C ALA A 106 -0.24 -7.24 -10.83
N LEU A 107 0.23 -8.45 -10.52
CA LEU A 107 0.84 -8.78 -9.24
C LEU A 107 2.07 -7.90 -8.95
N LEU A 108 2.93 -7.68 -9.95
CA LEU A 108 4.09 -6.79 -9.84
C LEU A 108 3.67 -5.36 -9.51
N ASN A 109 2.72 -4.78 -10.25
CA ASN A 109 2.27 -3.41 -9.99
C ASN A 109 1.58 -3.29 -8.62
N GLY A 110 0.83 -4.31 -8.19
CA GLY A 110 0.25 -4.36 -6.84
C GLY A 110 1.32 -4.39 -5.73
N ALA A 111 2.38 -5.17 -5.93
CA ALA A 111 3.52 -5.18 -5.00
C ALA A 111 4.25 -3.83 -4.97
N ILE A 112 4.40 -3.16 -6.12
CA ILE A 112 5.01 -1.83 -6.19
C ILE A 112 4.12 -0.77 -5.52
N LEU A 113 2.80 -0.83 -5.69
CA LEU A 113 1.87 0.04 -4.98
C LEU A 113 2.01 -0.14 -3.47
N TRP A 114 2.05 -1.39 -2.99
CA TRP A 114 2.31 -1.68 -1.58
C TRP A 114 3.65 -1.10 -1.12
N ALA A 115 4.74 -1.32 -1.86
CA ALA A 115 6.05 -0.77 -1.52
C ALA A 115 6.04 0.78 -1.51
N THR A 116 5.29 1.39 -2.43
CA THR A 116 5.12 2.85 -2.50
C THR A 116 4.36 3.37 -1.27
N THR A 117 3.34 2.66 -0.78
CA THR A 117 2.66 3.02 0.46
C THR A 117 3.61 3.01 1.64
N LEU A 118 4.47 1.99 1.77
CA LEU A 118 5.48 1.91 2.83
C LEU A 118 6.54 3.01 2.72
N ALA A 119 7.02 3.29 1.51
CA ALA A 119 8.00 4.34 1.25
C ALA A 119 7.44 5.72 1.64
N LEU A 120 6.19 6.01 1.24
CA LEU A 120 5.49 7.24 1.61
C LEU A 120 5.30 7.34 3.13
N SER A 121 4.85 6.26 3.78
CA SER A 121 4.70 6.22 5.23
C SER A 121 6.03 6.45 5.94
N SER A 122 7.11 5.81 5.49
CA SER A 122 8.46 5.99 6.04
C SER A 122 8.94 7.43 5.89
N TRP A 123 8.69 8.06 4.74
CA TRP A 123 9.08 9.45 4.49
C TRP A 123 8.31 10.43 5.39
N LEU A 124 7.01 10.20 5.59
CA LEU A 124 6.19 11.03 6.47
C LEU A 124 6.58 10.89 7.95
N LEU A 125 6.89 9.66 8.38
CA LEU A 125 7.42 9.39 9.72
C LEU A 125 8.75 10.11 9.95
N ALA A 126 9.68 10.04 8.99
CA ALA A 126 10.96 10.74 9.05
C ALA A 126 10.80 12.27 9.04
N SER A 127 9.78 12.77 8.35
CA SER A 127 9.48 14.20 8.23
C SER A 127 8.76 14.79 9.46
N GLY A 128 8.43 13.96 10.47
CA GLY A 128 7.75 14.41 11.69
C GLY A 128 6.31 14.88 11.48
N VAL A 129 5.71 14.58 10.32
CA VAL A 129 4.31 14.90 10.00
C VAL A 129 3.41 13.87 10.71
N SER A 130 3.33 13.96 12.03
CA SER A 130 2.55 13.06 12.88
C SER A 130 1.04 13.36 12.84
N GLY A 131 0.65 14.57 12.42
CA GLY A 131 -0.75 15.04 12.46
C GLY A 131 -1.69 14.43 11.42
N ALA A 132 -1.24 14.21 10.18
CA ALA A 132 -2.11 13.73 9.10
C ALA A 132 -2.41 12.23 9.18
N PHE A 133 -1.49 11.46 9.79
CA PHE A 133 -1.68 10.04 10.08
C PHE A 133 -2.22 9.77 11.49
N GLY A 134 -2.47 10.80 12.32
CA GLY A 134 -2.99 10.64 13.68
C GLY A 134 -4.26 9.79 13.80
N VAL A 135 -5.03 9.65 12.71
CA VAL A 135 -6.25 8.83 12.63
C VAL A 135 -5.97 7.40 12.12
N ALA A 136 -4.90 7.17 11.36
CA ALA A 136 -4.42 5.81 11.05
C ALA A 136 -3.48 5.27 12.15
N ALA A 137 -2.87 6.17 12.92
CA ALA A 137 -1.99 5.91 14.05
C ALA A 137 -2.76 5.81 15.38
N SER A 138 -3.93 6.41 15.58
CA SER A 138 -4.76 6.13 16.77
C SER A 138 -5.22 4.67 16.92
N ASN A 139 -4.89 3.84 15.93
CA ASN A 139 -5.58 2.61 15.56
C ASN A 139 -4.68 1.37 15.69
N ALA A 140 -3.35 1.53 15.69
CA ALA A 140 -2.41 0.50 16.16
C ALA A 140 -2.12 0.71 17.66
N GLY A 141 -3.16 0.54 18.48
CA GLY A 141 -3.21 0.89 19.91
C GLY A 141 -2.08 0.37 20.81
N GLU A 142 -1.34 -0.65 20.39
CA GLU A 142 -0.13 -1.13 21.09
C GLU A 142 1.12 -0.31 20.74
N VAL A 143 1.29 0.06 19.47
CA VAL A 143 2.51 0.71 18.97
C VAL A 143 2.46 2.22 19.24
N ILE A 144 1.26 2.81 19.22
CA ILE A 144 1.08 4.26 19.39
C ILE A 144 1.07 4.71 20.84
N ASN A 145 0.74 3.88 21.82
CA ASN A 145 0.91 4.28 23.22
C ASN A 145 2.39 4.60 23.57
N GLN A 146 3.33 4.02 22.83
CA GLN A 146 4.76 4.28 23.00
C GLN A 146 5.26 5.43 22.10
N VAL A 147 4.75 5.56 20.87
CA VAL A 147 5.10 6.64 19.93
C VAL A 147 4.42 7.97 20.29
N GLN A 148 3.22 7.97 20.87
CA GLN A 148 2.48 9.18 21.28
C GLN A 148 2.99 9.75 22.61
N ARG A 149 3.61 8.93 23.47
CA ARG A 149 4.42 9.42 24.61
C ARG A 149 5.80 9.93 24.18
N GLN A 150 6.21 9.68 22.94
CA GLN A 150 7.48 10.09 22.32
C GLN A 150 7.23 10.81 20.99
N GLY A 151 6.23 11.69 20.97
CA GLY A 151 5.89 12.49 19.80
C GLY A 151 7.00 13.48 19.47
N GLY A 152 7.85 13.10 18.51
CA GLY A 152 8.97 13.90 18.04
C GLY A 152 10.30 13.39 18.57
N VAL A 153 11.32 13.44 17.72
CA VAL A 153 12.72 13.11 18.07
C VAL A 153 13.19 14.09 19.15
N ASN A 154 12.89 13.74 20.39
CA ASN A 154 13.50 14.31 21.57
C ASN A 154 13.87 13.10 22.40
N VAL A 155 15.08 12.58 22.21
CA VAL A 155 15.64 11.49 23.01
C VAL A 155 15.68 12.02 24.44
N PRO A 156 14.81 11.58 25.36
CA PRO A 156 14.97 11.95 26.74
C PRO A 156 16.20 11.16 27.20
N GLN A 157 17.34 11.82 27.33
CA GLN A 157 18.44 11.33 28.16
C GLN A 157 17.99 11.42 29.63
N SER A 158 16.97 10.67 29.97
CA SER A 158 16.61 10.35 31.34
C SER A 158 17.11 8.94 31.60
N ASN A 159 17.79 8.79 32.74
CA ASN A 159 18.33 7.53 33.26
C ASN A 159 17.26 6.41 33.19
N VAL A 160 17.19 5.72 32.06
CA VAL A 160 16.25 4.61 31.87
C VAL A 160 16.76 3.48 32.73
N THR A 161 15.98 3.11 33.75
CA THR A 161 16.28 1.95 34.57
C THR A 161 16.40 0.72 33.66
N ALA A 162 17.28 -0.24 34.00
CA ALA A 162 17.44 -1.46 33.21
C ALA A 162 16.10 -2.20 33.00
N GLN A 163 15.16 -2.04 33.94
CA GLN A 163 13.80 -2.56 33.85
C GLN A 163 12.97 -1.86 32.75
N GLN A 164 12.95 -0.52 32.73
CA GLN A 164 12.26 0.25 31.69
C GLN A 164 12.87 0.03 30.31
N ALA A 165 14.20 -0.08 30.21
CA ALA A 165 14.87 -0.38 28.94
C ALA A 165 14.43 -1.74 28.37
N ARG A 166 14.28 -2.77 29.22
CA ARG A 166 13.79 -4.10 28.80
C ARG A 166 12.32 -4.06 28.38
N GLU A 167 11.47 -3.32 29.08
CA GLU A 167 10.05 -3.21 28.76
C GLU A 167 9.84 -2.45 27.44
N ILE A 168 10.52 -1.33 27.26
CA ILE A 168 10.55 -0.56 26.00
C ILE A 168 11.04 -1.46 24.86
N ALA A 169 12.14 -2.19 25.06
CA ALA A 169 12.68 -3.09 24.06
C ALA A 169 11.73 -4.25 23.73
N ALA A 170 11.03 -4.81 24.71
CA ALA A 170 10.05 -5.88 24.52
C ALA A 170 8.85 -5.38 23.70
N ASN A 171 8.33 -4.19 24.01
CA ASN A 171 7.21 -3.59 23.29
C ASN A 171 7.61 -3.21 21.86
N VAL A 172 8.80 -2.62 21.66
CA VAL A 172 9.34 -2.31 20.33
C VAL A 172 9.49 -3.59 19.52
N ARG A 173 10.08 -4.65 20.11
CA ARG A 173 10.24 -5.94 19.44
C ARG A 173 8.91 -6.52 18.99
N SER A 174 7.91 -6.54 19.86
CA SER A 174 6.57 -7.04 19.54
C SER A 174 5.90 -6.20 18.45
N GLY A 175 6.04 -4.87 18.51
CA GLY A 175 5.56 -3.95 17.48
C GLY A 175 6.24 -4.18 16.12
N LEU A 176 7.55 -4.43 16.11
CA LEU A 176 8.30 -4.75 14.88
C LEU A 176 7.84 -6.07 14.26
N TRP A 177 7.62 -7.12 15.06
CA TRP A 177 7.06 -8.37 14.55
C TRP A 177 5.65 -8.18 13.98
N TRP A 178 4.81 -7.42 14.68
CA TRP A 178 3.48 -7.11 14.15
C TRP A 178 3.51 -6.31 12.87
N PHE A 179 4.44 -5.36 12.75
CA PHE A 179 4.66 -4.64 11.51
C PHE A 179 5.07 -5.59 10.38
N VAL A 180 5.99 -6.53 10.62
CA VAL A 180 6.40 -7.53 9.61
C VAL A 180 5.20 -8.35 9.15
N PHE A 181 4.46 -8.97 10.08
CA PHE A 181 3.29 -9.79 9.71
C PHE A 181 2.18 -8.98 9.04
N GLY A 182 1.88 -7.79 9.56
CA GLY A 182 0.89 -6.89 8.97
C GLY A 182 1.29 -6.43 7.57
N SER A 183 2.57 -6.14 7.35
CA SER A 183 3.09 -5.73 6.04
C SER A 183 2.97 -6.83 4.99
N LEU A 184 3.22 -8.09 5.37
CA LEU A 184 3.06 -9.26 4.49
C LEU A 184 1.59 -9.50 4.15
N LEU A 185 0.70 -9.37 5.12
CA LEU A 185 -0.75 -9.43 4.86
C LEU A 185 -1.20 -8.30 3.93
N GLY A 186 -0.68 -7.09 4.12
CA GLY A 186 -0.94 -5.95 3.24
C GLY A 186 -0.46 -6.18 1.81
N LEU A 187 0.73 -6.77 1.64
CA LEU A 187 1.25 -7.18 0.34
C LEU A 187 0.31 -8.17 -0.35
N LEU A 188 -0.12 -9.22 0.38
CA LEU A 188 -1.07 -10.21 -0.13
C LEU A 188 -2.40 -9.56 -0.54
N ALA A 189 -2.96 -8.70 0.31
CA ALA A 189 -4.20 -7.99 0.02
C ALA A 189 -4.08 -7.12 -1.25
N SER A 190 -2.98 -6.38 -1.39
CA SER A 190 -2.68 -5.59 -2.60
C SER A 190 -2.56 -6.46 -3.84
N MET A 191 -1.83 -7.58 -3.75
CA MET A 191 -1.67 -8.51 -4.86
C MET A 191 -3.01 -9.13 -5.31
N ILE A 192 -3.87 -9.52 -4.35
CA ILE A 192 -5.21 -10.04 -4.65
C ILE A 192 -6.06 -8.96 -5.31
N GLY A 193 -6.04 -7.72 -4.80
CA GLY A 193 -6.76 -6.58 -5.38
C GLY A 193 -6.33 -6.29 -6.81
N ALA A 194 -5.02 -6.23 -7.05
CA ALA A 194 -4.46 -6.03 -8.38
C ALA A 194 -4.83 -7.17 -9.35
N ALA A 195 -4.75 -8.42 -8.90
CA ALA A 195 -5.12 -9.57 -9.72
C ALA A 195 -6.62 -9.57 -10.07
N ALA A 196 -7.49 -9.17 -9.13
CA ALA A 196 -8.94 -9.06 -9.35
C ALA A 196 -9.30 -7.87 -10.25
N GLY A 197 -8.52 -6.80 -10.25
CA GLY A 197 -8.74 -5.62 -11.09
C GLY A 197 -8.21 -5.76 -12.52
N ALA A 198 -7.28 -6.69 -12.77
CA ALA A 198 -6.61 -6.85 -14.05
C ALA A 198 -7.53 -7.37 -15.15
N ARG A 199 -7.33 -6.87 -16.39
CA ARG A 199 -8.02 -7.36 -17.59
C ARG A 199 -7.01 -7.96 -18.57
N SER A 200 -7.23 -9.21 -18.97
CA SER A 200 -6.36 -9.90 -19.93
C SER A 200 -6.41 -9.27 -21.32
N PRO A 201 -5.26 -9.15 -22.02
CA PRO A 201 -5.24 -8.81 -23.44
C PRO A 201 -6.03 -9.85 -24.25
N ARG A 202 -6.87 -9.39 -25.18
CA ARG A 202 -7.55 -10.30 -26.12
C ARG A 202 -6.52 -10.83 -27.11
N THR A 203 -6.35 -12.16 -27.16
CA THR A 203 -5.57 -12.82 -28.21
C THR A 203 -6.42 -12.87 -29.47
N THR A 204 -6.18 -11.99 -30.44
CA THR A 204 -6.77 -12.11 -31.77
C THR A 204 -6.03 -13.21 -32.53
N HIS A 205 -6.62 -14.40 -32.60
CA HIS A 205 -6.18 -15.42 -33.55
C HIS A 205 -6.58 -14.95 -34.95
N HIS A 206 -5.59 -14.53 -35.75
CA HIS A 206 -5.78 -14.39 -37.18
C HIS A 206 -5.75 -15.80 -37.78
N ALA A 207 -6.89 -16.24 -38.33
CA ALA A 207 -7.03 -17.46 -39.11
C ALA A 207 -6.75 -17.17 -40.58
#